data_AF-A0A017S627-F1
#
_entry.id   AF-A0A017S627-F1
#
_cell.length_a   1.000
_cell.length_b   1.000
_cell.length_c   1.000
_cell.angle_alpha   90.00
_cell.angle_beta   90.00
_cell.angle_gamma   90.00
#
_symmetry.space_group_name_H-M   'P 1'
#
loop_
_entity.id
_entity.type
_entity.pdbx_description
1 polymer ?
#
loop_
_entity_poly.entity_id
_entity_poly.type
_entity_poly.pdbx_seq_one_letter_code
_entity_poly.pdbx_strand_id
1 'polypeptide(L)'
;MRLRNFLAALGTIPSLVHADYVDWRSFKANGVNLGGWLVQESSIDSAFWARYGGNASDEWTLCQNLGPRCGPVLEHRYATFITTRDIDRLAKGGVAVLRIPTHYAAWIDFPGSQLYSGNQTAYLKSIADHAITNYGMHIVIDVHSLPGGLNGLPIGEAMGHWDWFNNQTALDQSLQIIDNVIDFIQNSGSPESYTIAPLNEPADLNKESMSNFGTPAVLSDDGAAWVSKYINAVLDRVSKVNSKIPVMFQGSFKSPDYWYDQIPDDANLIFDVHVYHYEHPPNTTSANLPAQLCADAKQKTGSGKFPVFIGEWSIQAAQRNSFALRERNLNTGIAIFGQYTQGSSYWTAKFTGNDTVNGQGTQQDYWNFGTFIDNNWVHPGSESVSC
;
A
#
# COMPACT_ATOMS: atom_id res chain seq x y z
N MET A 1 -56.05 39.34 -0.46
CA MET A 1 -55.42 38.02 -0.25
C MET A 1 -54.12 38.01 -1.06
N ARG A 2 -52.96 38.14 -0.40
CA ARG A 2 -51.65 38.31 -1.07
C ARG A 2 -51.11 36.96 -1.52
N LEU A 3 -50.96 36.76 -2.82
CA LEU A 3 -50.18 35.64 -3.38
C LEU A 3 -48.68 35.87 -3.08
N ARG A 4 -48.05 34.94 -2.37
CA ARG A 4 -46.59 34.87 -2.20
C ARG A 4 -46.02 34.01 -3.33
N ASN A 5 -45.27 34.62 -4.23
CA ASN A 5 -44.38 33.92 -5.14
C ASN A 5 -43.23 33.30 -4.35
N PHE A 6 -43.15 31.97 -4.32
CA PHE A 6 -41.93 31.27 -3.93
C PHE A 6 -41.07 31.11 -5.19
N LEU A 7 -40.05 31.95 -5.33
CA LEU A 7 -38.91 31.62 -6.19
C LEU A 7 -38.11 30.54 -5.46
N ALA A 8 -38.09 29.33 -6.02
CA ALA A 8 -37.11 28.32 -5.64
C ALA A 8 -35.74 28.80 -6.13
N ALA A 9 -34.83 29.05 -5.18
CA ALA A 9 -33.42 29.23 -5.49
C ALA A 9 -32.89 27.88 -5.99
N LEU A 10 -32.69 27.77 -7.31
CA LEU A 10 -31.85 26.74 -7.91
C LEU A 10 -30.42 27.00 -7.40
N GLY A 11 -30.04 26.27 -6.35
CA GLY A 11 -28.66 26.21 -5.90
C GLY A 11 -27.81 25.70 -7.05
N THR A 12 -26.86 26.52 -7.48
CA THR A 12 -25.78 26.12 -8.37
C THR A 12 -25.09 24.91 -7.78
N ILE A 13 -25.12 23.78 -8.50
CA ILE A 13 -24.22 22.66 -8.26
C ILE A 13 -22.81 23.27 -8.25
N PRO A 14 -21.99 23.10 -7.20
CA PRO A 14 -20.61 23.51 -7.27
C PRO A 14 -20.01 22.78 -8.47
N SER A 15 -19.64 23.54 -9.49
CA SER A 15 -18.75 23.05 -10.55
C SER A 15 -17.60 22.34 -9.84
N LEU A 16 -17.39 21.06 -10.15
CA LEU A 16 -16.20 20.32 -9.77
C LEU A 16 -14.99 21.19 -10.15
N VAL A 17 -14.44 21.88 -9.16
CA VAL A 17 -13.13 22.49 -9.28
C VAL A 17 -12.23 21.29 -9.50
N HIS A 18 -11.66 21.14 -10.70
CA HIS A 18 -10.60 20.17 -10.93
C HIS A 18 -9.60 20.36 -9.79
N ALA A 19 -9.40 19.34 -8.98
CA ALA A 19 -8.49 19.46 -7.86
C ALA A 19 -7.08 19.65 -8.43
N ASP A 20 -6.29 20.51 -7.82
CA ASP A 20 -4.88 20.62 -8.19
C ASP A 20 -4.18 19.28 -7.87
N TYR A 21 -3.16 18.93 -8.65
CA TYR A 21 -2.33 17.76 -8.39
C TYR A 21 -1.73 17.84 -6.98
N VAL A 22 -1.69 16.69 -6.29
CA VAL A 22 -1.08 16.59 -4.96
C VAL A 22 0.41 16.91 -5.01
N ASP A 23 0.82 17.90 -4.21
CA ASP A 23 2.22 18.11 -3.84
C ASP A 23 2.51 17.43 -2.50
N TRP A 24 3.15 16.26 -2.57
CA TRP A 24 3.53 15.47 -1.41
C TRP A 24 4.49 16.18 -0.45
N ARG A 25 5.11 17.31 -0.80
CA ARG A 25 5.90 18.09 0.17
C ARG A 25 5.02 18.78 1.21
N SER A 26 3.77 19.07 0.87
CA SER A 26 2.81 19.78 1.72
C SER A 26 1.55 18.97 2.05
N PHE A 27 1.20 18.00 1.21
CA PHE A 27 0.04 17.14 1.41
C PHE A 27 0.27 16.17 2.58
N LYS A 28 -0.66 16.19 3.54
CA LYS A 28 -0.68 15.27 4.68
C LYS A 28 -1.98 14.49 4.73
N ALA A 29 -1.90 13.19 4.96
CA ALA A 29 -3.08 12.35 5.01
C ALA A 29 -2.91 11.10 5.87
N ASN A 30 -4.03 10.61 6.39
CA ASN A 30 -4.12 9.27 6.95
C ASN A 30 -4.78 8.36 5.91
N GLY A 31 -4.19 7.19 5.72
CA GLY A 31 -4.59 6.25 4.72
C GLY A 31 -4.79 4.84 5.25
N VAL A 32 -5.18 3.96 4.35
CA VAL A 32 -5.22 2.51 4.59
C VAL A 32 -4.85 1.78 3.30
N ASN A 33 -4.27 0.60 3.46
CA ASN A 33 -4.06 -0.33 2.35
C ASN A 33 -5.34 -1.12 2.07
N LEU A 34 -5.59 -1.43 0.80
CA LEU A 34 -6.58 -2.42 0.37
C LEU A 34 -5.92 -3.78 0.09
N GLY A 35 -5.06 -4.22 1.01
CA GLY A 35 -4.34 -5.49 0.93
C GLY A 35 -5.27 -6.72 1.00
N GLY A 36 -4.85 -7.82 0.39
CA GLY A 36 -5.66 -9.04 0.29
C GLY A 36 -6.81 -8.97 -0.71
N TRP A 37 -6.91 -7.88 -1.49
CA TRP A 37 -7.96 -7.70 -2.49
C TRP A 37 -7.50 -8.10 -3.90
N LEU A 38 -6.61 -7.32 -4.52
CA LEU A 38 -6.08 -7.60 -5.87
C LEU A 38 -4.73 -8.33 -5.85
N VAL A 39 -4.20 -8.57 -4.65
CA VAL A 39 -3.03 -9.41 -4.32
C VAL A 39 -3.47 -10.28 -3.15
N GLN A 40 -3.35 -11.61 -3.27
CA GLN A 40 -3.81 -12.55 -2.25
C GLN A 40 -2.67 -12.96 -1.32
N GLU A 41 -2.92 -12.82 -0.02
CA GLU A 41 -2.03 -13.31 1.03
C GLU A 41 -2.79 -14.22 1.98
N SER A 42 -2.16 -15.32 2.37
CA SER A 42 -2.77 -16.36 3.20
C SER A 42 -3.18 -15.87 4.59
N SER A 43 -2.41 -14.95 5.15
CA SER A 43 -2.63 -14.38 6.47
C SER A 43 -3.87 -13.48 6.52
N ILE A 44 -4.26 -12.81 5.43
CA ILE A 44 -5.29 -11.77 5.47
C ILE A 44 -6.70 -12.36 5.64
N ASP A 45 -6.98 -13.51 5.03
CA ASP A 45 -8.29 -14.17 5.07
C ASP A 45 -8.11 -15.69 5.14
N SER A 46 -7.95 -16.21 6.36
CA SER A 46 -7.74 -17.64 6.61
C SER A 46 -8.89 -18.50 6.09
N ALA A 47 -10.13 -17.99 6.03
CA ALA A 47 -11.27 -18.75 5.53
C ALA A 47 -11.23 -18.88 4.01
N PHE A 48 -10.86 -17.81 3.30
CA PHE A 48 -10.59 -17.87 1.86
C PHE A 48 -9.43 -18.83 1.57
N TRP A 49 -8.32 -18.70 2.29
CA TRP A 49 -7.14 -19.54 2.06
C TRP A 49 -7.39 -21.01 2.37
N ALA A 50 -8.07 -21.34 3.47
CA ALA A 50 -8.44 -22.71 3.81
C ALA A 50 -9.37 -23.34 2.75
N ARG A 51 -10.23 -22.53 2.11
CA ARG A 51 -11.17 -23.01 1.09
C ARG A 51 -10.53 -23.21 -0.28
N TYR A 52 -9.60 -22.34 -0.68
CA TYR A 52 -9.09 -22.29 -2.06
C TYR A 52 -7.57 -22.48 -2.18
N GLY A 53 -6.79 -22.10 -1.18
CA GLY A 53 -5.33 -22.18 -1.21
C GLY A 53 -4.80 -23.61 -1.03
N GLY A 54 -5.47 -24.44 -0.23
CA GLY A 54 -4.99 -25.80 0.04
C GLY A 54 -3.59 -25.78 0.68
N ASN A 55 -2.59 -26.36 0.00
CA ASN A 55 -1.19 -26.32 0.42
C ASN A 55 -0.37 -25.20 -0.25
N ALA A 56 -1.01 -24.30 -1.00
CA ALA A 56 -0.34 -23.18 -1.66
C ALA A 56 0.27 -22.22 -0.63
N SER A 57 1.52 -21.84 -0.87
CA SER A 57 2.24 -20.82 -0.09
C SER A 57 1.94 -19.39 -0.55
N ASP A 58 1.44 -19.22 -1.77
CA ASP A 58 1.27 -17.93 -2.46
C ASP A 58 0.12 -17.97 -3.49
N GLU A 59 -0.25 -16.80 -4.02
CA GLU A 59 -1.29 -16.66 -5.07
C GLU A 59 -0.90 -17.43 -6.34
N TRP A 60 0.38 -17.42 -6.70
CA TRP A 60 0.92 -18.15 -7.85
C TRP A 60 0.56 -19.65 -7.80
N THR A 61 0.90 -20.31 -6.70
CA THR A 61 0.63 -21.73 -6.47
C THR A 61 -0.86 -21.98 -6.27
N LEU A 62 -1.58 -21.05 -5.64
CA LEU A 62 -3.04 -21.12 -5.52
C LEU A 62 -3.69 -21.18 -6.91
N CYS A 63 -3.27 -20.31 -7.83
CA CYS A 63 -3.83 -20.27 -9.17
C CYS A 63 -3.40 -21.45 -10.04
N GLN A 64 -2.15 -21.90 -9.89
CA GLN A 64 -1.70 -23.16 -10.48
C GLN A 64 -2.56 -24.35 -10.02
N ASN A 65 -2.85 -24.45 -8.72
CA ASN A 65 -3.66 -25.52 -8.14
C ASN A 65 -5.13 -25.46 -8.57
N LEU A 66 -5.71 -24.25 -8.64
CA LEU A 66 -7.10 -24.07 -9.07
C LEU A 66 -7.28 -24.26 -10.59
N GLY A 67 -6.22 -24.06 -11.38
CA GLY A 67 -6.26 -24.13 -12.84
C GLY A 67 -7.36 -23.21 -13.41
N PRO A 68 -8.27 -23.71 -14.27
CA PRO A 68 -9.35 -22.91 -14.85
C PRO A 68 -10.30 -22.25 -13.83
N ARG A 69 -10.29 -22.69 -12.56
CA ARG A 69 -11.11 -22.10 -11.49
C ARG A 69 -10.48 -20.86 -10.86
N CYS A 70 -9.20 -20.60 -11.07
CA CYS A 70 -8.49 -19.45 -10.49
C CYS A 70 -9.23 -18.14 -10.84
N GLY A 71 -9.48 -17.89 -12.13
CA GLY A 71 -10.18 -16.70 -12.60
C GLY A 71 -11.56 -16.50 -11.94
N PRO A 72 -12.52 -17.45 -12.05
CA PRO A 72 -13.82 -17.31 -11.41
C PRO A 72 -13.78 -17.12 -9.88
N VAL A 73 -12.83 -17.74 -9.19
CA VAL A 73 -12.66 -17.57 -7.74
C VAL A 73 -12.16 -16.18 -7.40
N LEU A 74 -11.15 -15.70 -8.13
CA LEU A 74 -10.57 -14.38 -7.90
C LEU A 74 -11.51 -13.25 -8.34
N GLU A 75 -12.18 -13.37 -9.49
CA GLU A 75 -13.22 -12.41 -9.91
C GLU A 75 -14.33 -12.25 -8.87
N HIS A 76 -14.80 -13.36 -8.27
CA HIS A 76 -15.77 -13.30 -7.18
C HIS A 76 -15.20 -12.56 -5.95
N ARG A 77 -13.94 -12.80 -5.60
CA ARG A 77 -13.28 -12.11 -4.49
C ARG A 77 -13.11 -10.62 -4.80
N TYR A 78 -12.67 -10.26 -6.01
CA TYR A 78 -12.51 -8.87 -6.42
C TYR A 78 -13.82 -8.10 -6.33
N ALA A 79 -14.94 -8.73 -6.71
CA ALA A 79 -16.27 -8.13 -6.65
C ALA A 79 -16.87 -8.00 -5.24
N THR A 80 -16.38 -8.74 -4.24
CA THR A 80 -17.07 -8.88 -2.95
C THR A 80 -16.22 -8.60 -1.71
N PHE A 81 -14.89 -8.70 -1.81
CA PHE A 81 -14.00 -8.51 -0.67
C PHE A 81 -13.84 -7.02 -0.32
N ILE A 82 -13.67 -6.13 -1.29
CA ILE A 82 -13.73 -4.68 -1.09
C ILE A 82 -14.85 -4.11 -1.95
N THR A 83 -15.73 -3.34 -1.33
CA THR A 83 -16.91 -2.75 -1.95
C THR A 83 -16.99 -1.26 -1.65
N THR A 84 -17.88 -0.53 -2.33
CA THR A 84 -18.11 0.89 -2.02
C THR A 84 -18.55 1.13 -0.58
N ARG A 85 -19.24 0.17 0.05
CA ARG A 85 -19.59 0.23 1.48
C ARG A 85 -18.37 0.22 2.39
N ASP A 86 -17.31 -0.47 1.99
CA ASP A 86 -16.04 -0.44 2.73
C ASP A 86 -15.40 0.94 2.60
N ILE A 87 -15.45 1.57 1.41
CA ILE A 87 -14.96 2.93 1.20
C ILE A 87 -15.76 3.95 2.03
N ASP A 88 -17.09 3.85 2.05
CA ASP A 88 -17.94 4.71 2.88
C ASP A 88 -17.59 4.59 4.37
N ARG A 89 -17.24 3.39 4.82
CA ARG A 89 -16.79 3.12 6.20
C ARG A 89 -15.43 3.74 6.47
N LEU A 90 -14.47 3.57 5.56
CA LEU A 90 -13.14 4.16 5.68
C LEU A 90 -13.20 5.69 5.72
N ALA A 91 -14.04 6.31 4.89
CA ALA A 91 -14.27 7.75 4.88
C ALA A 91 -14.77 8.27 6.24
N LYS A 92 -15.68 7.53 6.90
CA LYS A 92 -16.16 7.87 8.26
C LYS A 92 -15.06 7.83 9.31
N GLY A 93 -14.04 7.00 9.11
CA GLY A 93 -12.83 6.94 9.94
C GLY A 93 -11.80 8.03 9.64
N GLY A 94 -12.09 8.95 8.70
CA GLY A 94 -11.17 10.01 8.31
C GLY A 94 -10.03 9.56 7.38
N VAL A 95 -10.19 8.42 6.69
CA VAL A 95 -9.25 7.98 5.65
C VAL A 95 -9.33 8.92 4.45
N ALA A 96 -8.18 9.42 4.01
CA ALA A 96 -8.04 10.32 2.87
C ALA A 96 -7.11 9.75 1.78
N VAL A 97 -6.36 8.68 2.06
CA VAL A 97 -5.52 7.97 1.07
C VAL A 97 -5.88 6.49 1.04
N LEU A 98 -6.02 5.92 -0.16
CA LEU A 98 -6.10 4.47 -0.36
C LEU A 98 -4.86 4.00 -1.11
N ARG A 99 -4.06 3.13 -0.49
CA ARG A 99 -2.97 2.41 -1.18
C ARG A 99 -3.49 1.06 -1.66
N ILE A 100 -3.39 0.80 -2.95
CA ILE A 100 -4.04 -0.35 -3.61
C ILE A 100 -2.97 -1.23 -4.25
N PRO A 101 -2.53 -2.29 -3.55
CA PRO A 101 -1.62 -3.28 -4.11
C PRO A 101 -2.25 -4.02 -5.30
N THR A 102 -1.49 -4.18 -6.37
CA THR A 102 -1.82 -4.93 -7.57
C THR A 102 -0.66 -5.81 -7.97
N HIS A 103 -0.93 -7.06 -8.39
CA HIS A 103 0.08 -7.82 -9.12
C HIS A 103 0.29 -7.23 -10.51
N TYR A 104 1.48 -7.42 -11.10
CA TYR A 104 1.71 -7.04 -12.50
C TYR A 104 0.70 -7.66 -13.47
N ALA A 105 0.15 -8.84 -13.14
CA ALA A 105 -0.80 -9.58 -13.97
C ALA A 105 -2.14 -8.83 -14.15
N ALA A 106 -2.45 -7.84 -13.31
CA ALA A 106 -3.58 -6.93 -13.51
C ALA A 106 -3.40 -6.02 -14.74
N TRP A 107 -2.15 -5.78 -15.15
CA TRP A 107 -1.77 -4.80 -16.15
C TRP A 107 -1.37 -5.44 -17.48
N ILE A 108 -0.67 -6.58 -17.43
CA ILE A 108 -0.24 -7.34 -18.61
C ILE A 108 -0.29 -8.84 -18.31
N ASP A 109 -0.86 -9.60 -19.25
CA ASP A 109 -0.79 -11.07 -19.28
C ASP A 109 0.53 -11.51 -19.93
N PHE A 110 1.43 -12.05 -19.12
CA PHE A 110 2.71 -12.58 -19.59
C PHE A 110 2.68 -14.11 -19.68
N PRO A 111 3.05 -14.70 -20.84
CA PRO A 111 3.16 -16.14 -20.98
C PRO A 111 4.07 -16.76 -19.91
N GLY A 112 3.57 -17.79 -19.25
CA GLY A 112 4.29 -18.51 -18.19
C GLY A 112 3.96 -18.04 -16.77
N SER A 113 3.40 -16.83 -16.60
CA SER A 113 2.88 -16.41 -15.30
C SER A 113 1.74 -17.34 -14.86
N GLN A 114 1.71 -17.72 -13.58
CA GLN A 114 0.56 -18.41 -12.98
C GLN A 114 -0.39 -17.45 -12.26
N LEU A 115 -0.03 -16.17 -12.16
CA LEU A 115 -0.93 -15.14 -11.63
C LEU A 115 -2.06 -14.90 -12.63
N TYR A 116 -3.24 -14.59 -12.10
CA TYR A 116 -4.41 -14.38 -12.94
C TYR A 116 -4.39 -13.01 -13.61
N SER A 117 -4.60 -12.97 -14.93
CA SER A 117 -4.91 -11.74 -15.65
C SER A 117 -6.40 -11.70 -15.99
N GLY A 118 -7.11 -10.72 -15.44
CA GLY A 118 -8.56 -10.57 -15.55
C GLY A 118 -9.01 -9.13 -15.41
N ASN A 119 -10.12 -8.90 -14.69
CA ASN A 119 -10.75 -7.58 -14.59
C ASN A 119 -10.24 -6.75 -13.40
N GLN A 120 -9.06 -7.04 -12.84
CA GLN A 120 -8.55 -6.33 -11.65
C GLN A 120 -8.62 -4.80 -11.80
N THR A 121 -8.18 -4.27 -12.95
CA THR A 121 -8.18 -2.82 -13.23
C THR A 121 -9.59 -2.22 -13.35
N ALA A 122 -10.59 -3.01 -13.75
CA ALA A 122 -11.98 -2.57 -13.76
C ALA A 122 -12.54 -2.44 -12.33
N TYR A 123 -12.24 -3.39 -11.45
CA TYR A 123 -12.60 -3.29 -10.03
C TYR A 123 -11.86 -2.14 -9.33
N LEU A 124 -10.56 -2.00 -9.61
CA LEU A 124 -9.75 -0.87 -9.13
C LEU A 124 -10.38 0.46 -9.54
N LYS A 125 -10.73 0.64 -10.82
CA LYS A 125 -11.38 1.86 -11.32
C LYS A 125 -12.70 2.13 -10.61
N SER A 126 -13.55 1.13 -10.44
CA SER A 126 -14.86 1.30 -9.80
C SER A 126 -14.72 1.77 -8.34
N ILE A 127 -13.75 1.23 -7.59
CA ILE A 127 -13.53 1.62 -6.19
C ILE A 127 -12.84 2.98 -6.10
N ALA A 128 -11.82 3.23 -6.94
CA ALA A 128 -11.13 4.51 -7.00
C ALA A 128 -12.08 5.65 -7.36
N ASP A 129 -12.92 5.47 -8.39
CA ASP A 129 -13.90 6.49 -8.80
C ASP A 129 -14.88 6.84 -7.68
N HIS A 130 -15.35 5.83 -6.94
CA HIS A 130 -16.23 6.04 -5.80
C HIS A 130 -15.52 6.81 -4.68
N ALA A 131 -14.28 6.43 -4.36
CA ALA A 131 -13.47 7.08 -3.33
C ALA A 131 -13.14 8.54 -3.68
N ILE A 132 -12.73 8.80 -4.92
CA ILE A 132 -12.39 10.13 -5.44
C ILE A 132 -13.64 11.00 -5.50
N THR A 133 -14.71 10.53 -6.16
CA THR A 133 -15.88 11.36 -6.44
C THR A 133 -16.66 11.72 -5.18
N ASN A 134 -16.79 10.79 -4.22
CA ASN A 134 -17.61 11.03 -3.03
C ASN A 134 -16.83 11.63 -1.86
N TYR A 135 -15.52 11.38 -1.79
CA TYR A 135 -14.72 11.71 -0.60
C TYR A 135 -13.44 12.48 -0.90
N GLY A 136 -13.09 12.69 -2.18
CA GLY A 136 -11.83 13.35 -2.55
C GLY A 136 -10.60 12.58 -2.10
N MET A 137 -10.71 11.24 -1.91
CA MET A 137 -9.58 10.42 -1.51
C MET A 137 -8.52 10.38 -2.60
N HIS A 138 -7.25 10.39 -2.20
CA HIS A 138 -6.11 10.21 -3.07
C HIS A 138 -5.75 8.72 -3.17
N ILE A 139 -5.39 8.25 -4.37
CA ILE A 139 -5.16 6.83 -4.66
C ILE A 139 -3.69 6.58 -4.97
N VAL A 140 -3.06 5.68 -4.24
CA VAL A 140 -1.75 5.14 -4.60
C VAL A 140 -1.97 3.80 -5.29
N ILE A 141 -1.63 3.72 -6.59
CA ILE A 141 -1.62 2.45 -7.33
C ILE A 141 -0.24 1.83 -7.13
N ASP A 142 -0.22 0.69 -6.45
CA ASP A 142 1.00 -0.03 -6.12
C ASP A 142 1.12 -1.28 -6.99
N VAL A 143 2.20 -1.33 -7.79
CA VAL A 143 2.60 -2.52 -8.55
C VAL A 143 3.45 -3.37 -7.62
N HIS A 144 2.74 -4.17 -6.83
CA HIS A 144 3.26 -4.87 -5.66
C HIS A 144 4.20 -6.04 -6.04
N SER A 145 4.00 -6.62 -7.22
CA SER A 145 4.89 -7.62 -7.82
C SER A 145 5.38 -7.18 -9.19
N LEU A 146 6.59 -7.60 -9.55
CA LEU A 146 7.15 -7.44 -10.90
C LEU A 146 7.56 -8.80 -11.49
N PRO A 147 7.58 -8.95 -12.83
CA PRO A 147 7.94 -10.21 -13.48
C PRO A 147 9.30 -10.74 -13.01
N GLY A 148 9.36 -12.01 -12.62
CA GLY A 148 10.57 -12.66 -12.09
C GLY A 148 10.73 -12.56 -10.57
N GLY A 149 9.95 -11.72 -9.88
CA GLY A 149 9.90 -11.68 -8.42
C GLY A 149 10.91 -10.72 -7.78
N LEU A 150 10.40 -9.83 -6.94
CA LEU A 150 11.17 -8.75 -6.28
C LEU A 150 11.92 -9.18 -5.02
N ASN A 151 11.48 -10.25 -4.36
CA ASN A 151 11.93 -10.58 -3.01
C ASN A 151 11.74 -12.06 -2.62
N GLY A 152 11.34 -12.92 -3.56
CA GLY A 152 11.05 -14.33 -3.33
C GLY A 152 9.99 -14.63 -2.28
N LEU A 153 9.12 -13.66 -2.00
CA LEU A 153 7.94 -13.80 -1.15
C LEU A 153 6.66 -13.84 -2.02
N PRO A 154 5.51 -14.23 -1.45
CA PRO A 154 4.24 -14.27 -2.18
C PRO A 154 3.90 -12.92 -2.82
N ILE A 155 4.23 -11.84 -2.10
CA ILE A 155 3.95 -10.46 -2.50
C ILE A 155 4.77 -10.00 -3.70
N GLY A 156 6.01 -10.49 -3.86
CA GLY A 156 6.91 -10.02 -4.91
C GLY A 156 6.68 -10.68 -6.27
N GLU A 157 6.06 -11.87 -6.29
CA GLU A 157 5.48 -12.57 -7.45
C GLU A 157 5.03 -13.97 -7.00
N ALA A 158 5.97 -14.72 -6.42
CA ALA A 158 5.80 -16.08 -5.91
C ALA A 158 6.93 -16.42 -4.94
N MET A 159 6.70 -17.38 -4.05
CA MET A 159 7.75 -17.90 -3.17
C MET A 159 8.92 -18.42 -4.00
N GLY A 160 10.12 -17.97 -3.67
CA GLY A 160 11.34 -18.45 -4.31
C GLY A 160 11.77 -17.70 -5.56
N HIS A 161 11.02 -16.68 -6.00
CA HIS A 161 11.29 -15.92 -7.23
C HIS A 161 12.08 -14.62 -6.96
N TRP A 162 13.31 -14.55 -7.49
CA TRP A 162 14.21 -13.37 -7.43
C TRP A 162 14.79 -13.00 -8.81
N ASP A 163 14.26 -13.57 -9.88
CA ASP A 163 14.77 -13.47 -11.25
C ASP A 163 14.52 -12.08 -11.88
N TRP A 164 13.92 -11.13 -11.15
CA TRP A 164 13.82 -9.73 -11.57
C TRP A 164 15.18 -9.03 -11.57
N PHE A 165 16.04 -9.33 -10.59
CA PHE A 165 17.35 -8.68 -10.44
C PHE A 165 18.31 -9.08 -11.58
N ASN A 166 19.00 -8.08 -12.14
CA ASN A 166 19.96 -8.27 -13.24
C ASN A 166 19.38 -8.95 -14.50
N ASN A 167 18.05 -8.91 -14.67
CA ASN A 167 17.36 -9.49 -15.81
C ASN A 167 16.73 -8.40 -16.69
N GLN A 168 17.32 -8.16 -17.85
CA GLN A 168 16.87 -7.09 -18.74
C GLN A 168 15.45 -7.34 -19.28
N THR A 169 15.06 -8.58 -19.54
CA THR A 169 13.70 -8.91 -19.99
C THR A 169 12.68 -8.55 -18.92
N ALA A 170 12.93 -8.95 -17.67
CA ALA A 170 12.06 -8.62 -16.54
C ALA A 170 11.96 -7.11 -16.32
N LEU A 171 13.08 -6.38 -16.46
CA LEU A 171 13.11 -4.92 -16.40
C LEU A 171 12.27 -4.28 -17.51
N ASP A 172 12.42 -4.72 -18.75
CA ASP A 172 11.66 -4.18 -19.90
C ASP A 172 10.16 -4.46 -19.78
N GLN A 173 9.79 -5.65 -19.27
CA GLN A 173 8.41 -5.99 -18.95
C GLN A 173 7.86 -5.13 -17.82
N SER A 174 8.65 -4.90 -16.76
CA SER A 174 8.30 -4.00 -15.65
C SER A 174 8.02 -2.59 -16.12
N LEU A 175 8.77 -2.08 -17.09
CA LEU A 175 8.55 -0.76 -17.66
C LEU A 175 7.28 -0.71 -18.54
N GLN A 176 6.94 -1.78 -19.27
CA GLN A 176 5.68 -1.87 -20.01
C GLN A 176 4.46 -1.87 -19.08
N ILE A 177 4.55 -2.54 -17.93
CA ILE A 177 3.52 -2.50 -16.89
C ILE A 177 3.29 -1.06 -16.43
N ILE A 178 4.37 -0.31 -16.18
CA ILE A 178 4.27 1.10 -15.77
C ILE A 178 3.68 1.98 -16.88
N ASP A 179 3.96 1.72 -18.16
CA ASP A 179 3.28 2.43 -19.25
C ASP A 179 1.75 2.24 -19.16
N ASN A 180 1.26 1.02 -18.87
CA ASN A 180 -0.17 0.76 -18.68
C ASN A 180 -0.76 1.43 -17.43
N VAL A 181 0.01 1.54 -16.33
CA VAL A 181 -0.41 2.27 -15.13
C VAL A 181 -0.52 3.78 -15.41
N ILE A 182 0.47 4.34 -16.13
CA ILE A 182 0.44 5.74 -16.56
C ILE A 182 -0.80 5.99 -17.43
N ASP A 183 -1.05 5.12 -18.41
CA ASP A 183 -2.22 5.23 -19.30
C ASP A 183 -3.54 5.14 -18.52
N PHE A 184 -3.63 4.25 -17.52
CA PHE A 184 -4.80 4.17 -16.65
C PHE A 184 -5.06 5.48 -15.90
N ILE A 185 -4.02 6.06 -15.29
CA ILE A 185 -4.14 7.30 -14.53
C ILE A 185 -4.48 8.47 -15.46
N GLN A 186 -3.77 8.59 -16.57
CA GLN A 186 -3.94 9.68 -17.52
C GLN A 186 -5.36 9.71 -18.12
N ASN A 187 -5.97 8.54 -18.30
CA ASN A 187 -7.32 8.38 -18.84
C ASN A 187 -8.38 8.18 -17.74
N SER A 188 -8.04 8.36 -16.47
CA SER A 188 -8.97 8.11 -15.35
C SER A 188 -10.13 9.12 -15.29
N GLY A 189 -9.93 10.31 -15.86
CA GLY A 189 -10.81 11.47 -15.72
C GLY A 189 -10.49 12.36 -14.52
N SER A 190 -9.58 11.93 -13.63
CA SER A 190 -9.08 12.68 -12.47
C SER A 190 -7.61 12.33 -12.17
N PRO A 191 -6.68 12.47 -13.15
CA PRO A 191 -5.28 12.07 -13.01
C PRO A 191 -4.57 12.72 -11.81
N GLU A 192 -5.04 13.88 -11.34
CA GLU A 192 -4.57 14.57 -10.15
C GLU A 192 -4.73 13.77 -8.84
N SER A 193 -5.63 12.79 -8.82
CA SER A 193 -5.99 12.00 -7.64
C SER A 193 -5.15 10.74 -7.47
N TYR A 194 -4.06 10.60 -8.22
CA TYR A 194 -3.26 9.37 -8.26
C TYR A 194 -1.78 9.59 -7.98
N THR A 195 -1.14 8.56 -7.45
CA THR A 195 0.31 8.41 -7.31
C THR A 195 0.69 6.99 -7.72
N ILE A 196 1.83 6.83 -8.40
CA ILE A 196 2.34 5.54 -8.88
C ILE A 196 3.38 5.03 -7.89
N ALA A 197 3.13 3.87 -7.25
CA ALA A 197 4.16 3.10 -6.56
C ALA A 197 4.59 1.94 -7.48
N PRO A 198 5.78 2.01 -8.13
CA PRO A 198 6.11 1.11 -9.23
C PRO A 198 6.73 -0.22 -8.79
N LEU A 199 7.06 -0.36 -7.50
CA LEU A 199 7.59 -1.58 -6.92
C LEU A 199 7.34 -1.60 -5.40
N ASN A 200 7.38 -2.79 -4.82
CA ASN A 200 7.21 -3.01 -3.40
C ASN A 200 8.28 -3.96 -2.82
N GLU A 201 8.95 -3.53 -1.76
CA GLU A 201 9.89 -4.30 -0.94
C GLU A 201 10.93 -5.13 -1.73
N PRO A 202 11.72 -4.54 -2.65
CA PRO A 202 12.76 -5.28 -3.36
C PRO A 202 13.84 -5.79 -2.38
N ALA A 203 14.23 -7.06 -2.50
CA ALA A 203 15.20 -7.72 -1.64
C ALA A 203 15.90 -8.87 -2.37
N ASP A 204 17.24 -8.90 -2.34
CA ASP A 204 18.05 -9.94 -3.02
C ASP A 204 18.93 -10.75 -2.05
N LEU A 205 18.97 -10.39 -0.76
CA LEU A 205 19.77 -11.06 0.27
C LEU A 205 18.94 -11.82 1.32
N ASN A 206 17.68 -12.18 1.01
CA ASN A 206 16.82 -12.99 1.87
C ASN A 206 16.63 -14.45 1.42
N LYS A 207 17.34 -14.89 0.38
CA LYS A 207 17.21 -16.25 -0.18
C LYS A 207 17.60 -17.36 0.81
N GLU A 208 18.70 -17.16 1.54
CA GLU A 208 19.22 -18.15 2.49
C GLU A 208 18.62 -17.99 3.90
N SER A 209 18.17 -16.78 4.24
CA SER A 209 17.62 -16.46 5.55
C SER A 209 16.69 -15.25 5.49
N MET A 210 15.52 -15.36 6.12
CA MET A 210 14.59 -14.26 6.31
C MET A 210 14.98 -13.31 7.45
N SER A 211 16.05 -13.59 8.20
CA SER A 211 16.46 -12.83 9.38
C SER A 211 16.76 -11.35 9.13
N ASN A 212 17.11 -11.00 7.89
CA ASN A 212 17.43 -9.63 7.48
C ASN A 212 16.24 -8.91 6.86
N PHE A 213 15.13 -9.60 6.56
CA PHE A 213 13.95 -8.97 5.98
C PHE A 213 13.39 -7.93 6.97
N GLY A 214 12.96 -6.77 6.46
CA GLY A 214 12.65 -5.63 7.32
C GLY A 214 13.85 -4.76 7.73
N THR A 215 15.06 -5.07 7.26
CA THR A 215 16.29 -4.32 7.60
C THR A 215 17.06 -3.86 6.35
N PRO A 216 17.90 -2.81 6.43
CA PRO A 216 18.70 -2.33 5.30
C PRO A 216 19.63 -3.39 4.67
N ALA A 217 19.94 -4.45 5.41
CA ALA A 217 20.84 -5.54 4.98
C ALA A 217 20.17 -6.54 4.02
N VAL A 218 18.86 -6.44 3.80
CA VAL A 218 18.14 -7.36 2.89
C VAL A 218 18.39 -7.06 1.40
N LEU A 219 18.88 -5.86 1.09
CA LEU A 219 19.15 -5.41 -0.26
C LEU A 219 20.64 -5.10 -0.40
N SER A 220 21.33 -5.83 -1.28
CA SER A 220 22.73 -5.61 -1.63
C SER A 220 22.92 -4.27 -2.36
N ASP A 221 24.17 -3.80 -2.48
CA ASP A 221 24.46 -2.60 -3.27
C ASP A 221 24.25 -2.84 -4.78
N ASP A 222 24.48 -4.06 -5.29
CA ASP A 222 24.21 -4.42 -6.68
C ASP A 222 22.69 -4.46 -6.95
N GLY A 223 21.92 -5.06 -6.03
CA GLY A 223 20.46 -5.04 -6.06
C GLY A 223 19.92 -3.61 -5.99
N ALA A 224 20.51 -2.78 -5.14
CA ALA A 224 20.15 -1.36 -5.06
C ALA A 224 20.47 -0.59 -6.33
N ALA A 225 21.61 -0.84 -6.97
CA ALA A 225 21.94 -0.25 -8.27
C ALA A 225 20.92 -0.65 -9.35
N TRP A 226 20.43 -1.89 -9.34
CA TRP A 226 19.38 -2.36 -10.25
C TRP A 226 18.03 -1.68 -9.98
N VAL A 227 17.64 -1.55 -8.71
CA VAL A 227 16.44 -0.80 -8.29
C VAL A 227 16.55 0.67 -8.70
N SER A 228 17.72 1.28 -8.52
CA SER A 228 18.00 2.66 -8.92
C SER A 228 17.87 2.88 -10.42
N LYS A 229 18.36 1.93 -11.24
CA LYS A 229 18.16 1.92 -12.69
C LYS A 229 16.68 1.89 -13.05
N TYR A 230 15.89 1.04 -12.39
CA TYR A 230 14.45 0.94 -12.63
C TYR A 230 13.70 2.22 -12.24
N ILE A 231 13.89 2.74 -11.03
CA ILE A 231 13.13 3.91 -10.55
C ILE A 231 13.44 5.17 -11.37
N ASN A 232 14.69 5.37 -11.80
CA ASN A 232 15.05 6.48 -12.67
C ASN A 232 14.40 6.36 -14.06
N ALA A 233 14.28 5.14 -14.60
CA ALA A 233 13.55 4.91 -15.86
C ALA A 233 12.04 5.15 -15.70
N VAL A 234 11.45 4.81 -14.54
CA VAL A 234 10.04 5.13 -14.24
C VAL A 234 9.82 6.64 -14.15
N LEU A 235 10.68 7.37 -13.42
CA LEU A 235 10.61 8.84 -13.33
C LEU A 235 10.68 9.51 -14.72
N ASP A 236 11.58 9.05 -15.58
CA ASP A 236 11.69 9.54 -16.96
C ASP A 236 10.41 9.26 -17.78
N ARG A 237 9.84 8.06 -17.68
CA ARG A 237 8.58 7.70 -18.38
C ARG A 237 7.39 8.52 -17.90
N VAL A 238 7.19 8.62 -16.59
CA VAL A 238 6.11 9.42 -16.00
C VAL A 238 6.25 10.88 -16.39
N SER A 239 7.44 11.46 -16.27
CA SER A 239 7.66 12.87 -16.60
C SER A 239 7.44 13.21 -18.07
N LYS A 240 7.75 12.29 -19.00
CA LYS A 240 7.49 12.45 -20.43
C LYS A 240 6.00 12.48 -20.79
N VAL A 241 5.16 11.76 -20.04
CA VAL A 241 3.72 11.73 -20.27
C VAL A 241 3.03 12.84 -19.47
N ASN A 242 3.27 12.89 -18.16
CA ASN A 242 2.72 13.87 -17.25
C ASN A 242 3.55 13.98 -15.96
N SER A 243 4.46 14.95 -15.92
CA SER A 243 5.36 15.21 -14.78
C SER A 243 4.67 15.61 -13.47
N LYS A 244 3.36 15.88 -13.50
CA LYS A 244 2.58 16.22 -12.30
C LYS A 244 2.14 14.98 -11.52
N ILE A 245 2.15 13.79 -12.13
CA ILE A 245 1.84 12.53 -11.42
C ILE A 245 3.03 12.17 -10.53
N PRO A 246 2.88 12.07 -9.19
CA PRO A 246 3.97 11.70 -8.31
C PRO A 246 4.34 10.23 -8.44
N VAL A 247 5.63 9.93 -8.24
CA VAL A 247 6.14 8.57 -8.08
C VAL A 247 6.46 8.31 -6.62
N MET A 248 5.88 7.26 -6.05
CA MET A 248 6.11 6.79 -4.70
C MET A 248 7.14 5.64 -4.73
N PHE A 249 8.33 5.89 -4.22
CA PHE A 249 9.44 4.94 -4.27
C PHE A 249 9.57 4.17 -2.93
N GLN A 250 9.20 2.89 -2.95
CA GLN A 250 9.49 1.94 -1.88
C GLN A 250 10.92 1.41 -2.06
N GLY A 251 11.86 2.02 -1.35
CA GLY A 251 13.31 1.79 -1.48
C GLY A 251 13.83 0.60 -0.67
N SER A 252 13.09 -0.51 -0.64
CA SER A 252 13.33 -1.62 0.29
C SER A 252 13.22 -1.15 1.75
N PHE A 253 14.11 -1.61 2.62
CA PHE A 253 14.21 -1.18 4.02
C PHE A 253 15.44 -0.31 4.28
N LYS A 254 16.05 0.24 3.23
CA LYS A 254 17.10 1.26 3.36
C LYS A 254 16.44 2.62 3.67
N SER A 255 17.08 3.42 4.53
CA SER A 255 16.61 4.79 4.79
C SER A 255 16.60 5.62 3.50
N PRO A 256 15.65 6.56 3.31
CA PRO A 256 15.63 7.48 2.17
C PRO A 256 16.99 8.13 1.87
N ASP A 257 17.78 8.47 2.90
CA ASP A 257 19.11 9.09 2.74
C ASP A 257 20.05 8.28 1.85
N TYR A 258 19.96 6.94 1.87
CA TYR A 258 20.80 6.07 1.03
C TYR A 258 20.58 6.33 -0.47
N TRP A 259 19.37 6.74 -0.85
CA TRP A 259 18.93 6.90 -2.22
C TRP A 259 19.11 8.31 -2.76
N TYR A 260 19.38 9.30 -1.91
CA TYR A 260 19.34 10.72 -2.30
C TYR A 260 20.29 11.11 -3.42
N ASP A 261 21.50 10.55 -3.45
CA ASP A 261 22.49 10.85 -4.50
C ASP A 261 22.20 10.10 -5.81
N GLN A 262 21.22 9.20 -5.79
CA GLN A 262 20.84 8.36 -6.92
C GLN A 262 19.56 8.84 -7.62
N ILE A 263 18.89 9.86 -7.06
CA ILE A 263 17.62 10.41 -7.53
C ILE A 263 17.81 11.90 -7.87
N PRO A 264 17.32 12.38 -9.03
CA PRO A 264 17.36 13.80 -9.39
C PRO A 264 16.66 14.69 -8.36
N ASP A 265 17.28 15.83 -8.00
CA ASP A 265 16.76 16.74 -6.96
C ASP A 265 15.36 17.30 -7.26
N ASP A 266 15.02 17.44 -8.54
CA ASP A 266 13.76 17.96 -9.05
C ASP A 266 12.71 16.87 -9.32
N ALA A 267 13.00 15.60 -9.00
CA ALA A 267 12.05 14.52 -9.15
C ALA A 267 10.77 14.76 -8.32
N ASN A 268 9.61 14.61 -8.96
CA ASN A 268 8.31 14.56 -8.30
C ASN A 268 8.13 13.20 -7.61
N LEU A 269 8.90 13.01 -6.53
CA LEU A 269 9.06 11.74 -5.85
C LEU A 269 8.73 11.87 -4.36
N ILE A 270 8.07 10.85 -3.83
CA ILE A 270 7.89 10.61 -2.40
C ILE A 270 8.46 9.25 -2.04
N PHE A 271 9.13 9.12 -0.89
CA PHE A 271 9.54 7.81 -0.38
C PHE A 271 8.41 7.12 0.38
N ASP A 272 8.24 5.83 0.10
CA ASP A 272 7.42 4.91 0.88
C ASP A 272 8.30 4.14 1.86
N VAL A 273 7.99 4.25 3.15
CA VAL A 273 8.70 3.55 4.23
C VAL A 273 7.74 2.62 4.97
N HIS A 274 8.14 1.35 5.07
CA HIS A 274 7.36 0.32 5.77
C HIS A 274 7.93 0.05 7.16
N VAL A 275 7.07 0.04 8.18
CA VAL A 275 7.49 -0.16 9.57
C VAL A 275 6.59 -1.15 10.30
N TYR A 276 7.18 -2.28 10.67
CA TYR A 276 6.50 -3.36 11.38
C TYR A 276 7.26 -3.78 12.62
N HIS A 277 6.52 -4.30 13.60
CA HIS A 277 7.04 -4.61 14.94
C HIS A 277 6.66 -6.01 15.43
N TYR A 278 6.09 -6.85 14.56
CA TYR A 278 5.56 -8.18 14.91
C TYR A 278 6.65 -9.26 15.03
N GLU A 279 7.87 -8.97 14.57
CA GLU A 279 9.04 -9.86 14.69
C GLU A 279 10.28 -9.10 15.17
N HIS A 280 10.56 -7.93 14.60
CA HIS A 280 11.74 -7.12 14.90
C HIS A 280 11.36 -5.70 15.35
N PRO A 281 11.98 -5.14 16.41
CA PRO A 281 12.82 -5.82 17.39
C PRO A 281 12.04 -6.85 18.24
N PRO A 282 12.63 -8.00 18.61
CA PRO A 282 11.92 -9.10 19.27
C PRO A 282 11.43 -8.78 20.69
N ASN A 283 11.96 -7.72 21.30
CA ASN A 283 11.54 -7.25 22.62
C ASN A 283 10.37 -6.24 22.56
N THR A 284 9.84 -5.95 21.37
CA THR A 284 8.70 -5.04 21.22
C THR A 284 7.42 -5.65 21.80
N THR A 285 6.70 -4.84 22.55
CA THR A 285 5.44 -5.17 23.24
C THR A 285 4.40 -4.10 22.94
N SER A 286 3.11 -4.41 23.13
CA SER A 286 2.10 -3.35 23.02
C SER A 286 2.39 -2.18 23.96
N ALA A 287 3.00 -2.40 25.14
CA ALA A 287 3.31 -1.36 26.10
C ALA A 287 4.36 -0.35 25.60
N ASN A 288 5.46 -0.84 25.01
CA ASN A 288 6.57 -0.01 24.54
C ASN A 288 6.52 0.33 23.04
N LEU A 289 5.53 -0.18 22.28
CA LEU A 289 5.36 0.11 20.86
C LEU A 289 5.38 1.61 20.51
N PRO A 290 4.74 2.52 21.28
CA PRO A 290 4.87 3.97 21.04
C PRO A 290 6.32 4.48 20.91
N ALA A 291 7.24 3.95 21.72
CA ALA A 291 8.64 4.36 21.68
C ALA A 291 9.34 3.85 20.41
N GLN A 292 8.96 2.67 19.90
CA GLN A 292 9.50 2.12 18.66
C GLN A 292 8.99 2.90 17.44
N LEU A 293 7.68 3.20 17.39
CA LEU A 293 7.09 4.04 16.35
C LEU A 293 7.76 5.42 16.30
N CYS A 294 8.05 6.00 17.47
CA CYS A 294 8.78 7.25 17.57
C CYS A 294 10.23 7.15 17.06
N ALA A 295 10.94 6.07 17.40
CA ALA A 295 12.30 5.84 16.93
C ALA A 295 12.33 5.72 15.40
N ASP A 296 11.40 4.95 14.83
CA ASP A 296 11.26 4.78 13.39
C ASP A 296 10.97 6.09 12.67
N ALA A 297 10.01 6.88 13.17
CA ALA A 297 9.67 8.18 12.60
C ALA A 297 10.81 9.21 12.63
N LYS A 298 11.80 9.04 13.52
CA LYS A 298 12.99 9.90 13.60
C LYS A 298 14.18 9.37 12.80
N GLN A 299 14.32 8.05 12.69
CA GLN A 299 15.54 7.40 12.19
C GLN A 299 15.40 6.84 10.78
N LYS A 300 14.19 6.49 10.34
CA LYS A 300 13.95 5.80 9.06
C LYS A 300 13.39 6.70 7.96
N THR A 301 13.18 7.99 8.23
CA THR A 301 12.52 8.94 7.32
C THR A 301 13.48 9.90 6.62
N GLY A 302 14.78 9.62 6.71
CA GLY A 302 15.84 10.43 6.11
C GLY A 302 15.94 11.87 6.66
N SER A 303 16.84 12.64 6.05
CA SER A 303 17.20 14.01 6.44
C SER A 303 16.33 15.11 5.80
N GLY A 304 15.26 14.74 5.09
CA GLY A 304 14.23 15.68 4.60
C GLY A 304 14.42 16.24 3.18
N LYS A 305 15.28 15.65 2.33
CA LYS A 305 15.43 16.06 0.91
C LYS A 305 14.13 15.84 0.11
N PHE A 306 13.52 14.68 0.31
CA PHE A 306 12.24 14.28 -0.29
C PHE A 306 11.18 14.07 0.79
N PRO A 307 9.89 14.24 0.47
CA PRO A 307 8.81 13.84 1.37
C PRO A 307 8.85 12.33 1.63
N VAL A 308 8.31 11.93 2.77
CA VAL A 308 8.16 10.53 3.18
C VAL A 308 6.71 10.27 3.57
N PHE A 309 6.17 9.13 3.18
CA PHE A 309 4.91 8.60 3.67
C PHE A 309 5.15 7.20 4.21
N ILE A 310 4.57 6.88 5.37
CA ILE A 310 4.65 5.54 5.94
C ILE A 310 3.59 4.67 5.27
N GLY A 311 3.87 4.09 4.10
CA GLY A 311 2.87 3.38 3.30
C GLY A 311 2.38 2.09 3.91
N GLU A 312 3.13 1.50 4.83
CA GLU A 312 2.71 0.31 5.55
C GLU A 312 3.17 0.29 7.00
N TRP A 313 2.24 -0.05 7.89
CA TRP A 313 2.50 -0.33 9.30
C TRP A 313 1.30 -1.02 9.98
N SER A 314 1.53 -1.64 11.13
CA SER A 314 0.48 -2.17 12.00
C SER A 314 0.87 -2.13 13.49
N ILE A 315 -0.09 -2.37 14.39
CA ILE A 315 0.11 -2.32 15.84
C ILE A 315 0.46 -3.67 16.47
N GLN A 316 0.57 -4.75 15.68
CA GLN A 316 1.05 -6.02 16.24
C GLN A 316 2.51 -5.86 16.68
N ALA A 317 2.78 -6.22 17.94
CA ALA A 317 4.11 -6.29 18.50
C ALA A 317 4.65 -7.73 18.51
N ALA A 318 5.96 -7.89 18.68
CA ALA A 318 6.61 -9.20 18.70
C ALA A 318 6.16 -10.08 19.86
N GLN A 319 5.82 -9.48 21.01
CA GLN A 319 5.41 -10.22 22.19
C GLN A 319 4.49 -9.42 23.11
N ARG A 320 3.78 -10.10 24.02
CA ARG A 320 2.89 -9.47 25.01
C ARG A 320 1.90 -8.47 24.39
N ASN A 321 1.31 -8.86 23.26
CA ASN A 321 0.23 -8.13 22.63
C ASN A 321 -0.95 -7.98 23.61
N SER A 322 -1.53 -6.78 23.69
CA SER A 322 -2.59 -6.47 24.65
C SER A 322 -3.77 -5.76 24.00
N PHE A 323 -4.98 -6.28 24.24
CA PHE A 323 -6.22 -5.68 23.75
C PHE A 323 -6.44 -4.26 24.27
N ALA A 324 -6.09 -4.01 25.53
CA ALA A 324 -6.31 -2.73 26.20
C ALA A 324 -5.46 -1.58 25.64
N LEU A 325 -4.42 -1.90 24.87
CA LEU A 325 -3.47 -0.91 24.36
C LEU A 325 -3.63 -0.64 22.85
N ARG A 326 -4.59 -1.29 22.19
CA ARG A 326 -4.78 -1.17 20.73
C ARG A 326 -5.15 0.24 20.30
N GLU A 327 -6.20 0.81 20.88
CA GLU A 327 -6.66 2.16 20.57
C GLU A 327 -5.54 3.19 20.80
N ARG A 328 -4.85 3.11 21.95
CA ARG A 328 -3.70 3.97 22.24
C ARG A 328 -2.61 3.84 21.17
N ASN A 329 -2.18 2.62 20.88
CA ASN A 329 -1.07 2.37 19.96
C ASN A 329 -1.40 2.80 18.52
N LEU A 330 -2.64 2.58 18.08
CA LEU A 330 -3.15 3.03 16.79
C LEU A 330 -3.08 4.55 16.70
N ASN A 331 -3.66 5.27 17.65
CA ASN A 331 -3.68 6.74 17.59
C ASN A 331 -2.29 7.35 17.79
N THR A 332 -1.44 6.70 18.60
CA THR A 332 -0.04 7.12 18.75
C THR A 332 0.71 7.03 17.42
N GLY A 333 0.59 5.93 16.68
CA GLY A 333 1.24 5.79 15.37
C GLY A 333 0.72 6.78 14.34
N ILE A 334 -0.62 6.96 14.25
CA ILE A 334 -1.25 7.97 13.39
C ILE A 334 -0.69 9.37 13.68
N ALA A 335 -0.64 9.76 14.96
CA ALA A 335 -0.15 11.07 15.36
C ALA A 335 1.35 11.25 15.08
N ILE A 336 2.18 10.28 15.45
CA ILE A 336 3.65 10.34 15.24
C ILE A 336 3.96 10.43 13.75
N PHE A 337 3.40 9.57 12.91
CA PHE A 337 3.71 9.59 11.49
C PHE A 337 3.18 10.85 10.81
N GLY A 338 2.00 11.34 11.18
CA GLY A 338 1.49 12.63 10.70
C GLY A 338 2.32 13.84 11.15
N GLN A 339 3.00 13.75 12.30
CA GLN A 339 3.87 14.80 12.81
C GLN A 339 5.22 14.84 12.07
N TYR A 340 5.87 13.68 11.91
CA TYR A 340 7.24 13.58 11.41
C TYR A 340 7.33 13.39 9.88
N THR A 341 6.24 13.00 9.23
CA THR A 341 6.19 12.70 7.80
C THR A 341 4.92 13.29 7.16
N GLN A 342 4.57 12.84 5.96
CA GLN A 342 3.32 13.19 5.27
C GLN A 342 2.12 12.35 5.75
N GLY A 343 2.33 11.45 6.70
CA GLY A 343 1.30 10.60 7.28
C GLY A 343 1.59 9.13 7.02
N SER A 344 0.53 8.31 7.03
CA SER A 344 0.70 6.86 6.92
C SER A 344 -0.51 6.15 6.35
N SER A 345 -0.33 4.97 5.77
CA SER A 345 -1.41 4.02 5.48
C SER A 345 -1.29 2.73 6.28
N TYR A 346 -2.33 2.44 7.05
CA TYR A 346 -2.39 1.24 7.89
C TYR A 346 -2.52 -0.04 7.05
N TRP A 347 -1.81 -1.11 7.40
CA TRP A 347 -2.04 -2.44 6.84
C TRP A 347 -2.97 -3.24 7.77
N THR A 348 -4.22 -3.53 7.43
CA THR A 348 -4.95 -3.25 6.18
C THR A 348 -6.44 -2.93 6.46
N ALA A 349 -7.21 -2.54 5.45
CA ALA A 349 -8.61 -2.14 5.60
C ALA A 349 -9.52 -3.25 6.15
N LYS A 350 -9.31 -4.49 5.70
CA LYS A 350 -10.11 -5.66 6.06
C LYS A 350 -9.19 -6.87 6.26
N PHE A 351 -9.27 -7.48 7.43
CA PHE A 351 -8.43 -8.61 7.81
C PHE A 351 -9.21 -9.58 8.70
N THR A 352 -9.30 -10.84 8.30
CA THR A 352 -10.02 -11.92 9.01
C THR A 352 -9.13 -13.12 9.31
N GLY A 353 -7.80 -12.96 9.17
CA GLY A 353 -6.83 -13.96 9.56
C GLY A 353 -6.86 -14.27 11.06
N ASN A 354 -6.81 -15.56 11.40
CA ASN A 354 -7.03 -16.03 12.75
C ASN A 354 -5.78 -16.63 13.43
N ASP A 355 -4.59 -16.43 12.84
CA ASP A 355 -3.34 -16.83 13.46
C ASP A 355 -3.16 -16.12 14.81
N THR A 356 -2.72 -16.87 15.82
CA THR A 356 -2.53 -16.33 17.17
C THR A 356 -1.32 -15.43 17.24
N VAL A 357 -1.43 -14.32 17.97
CA VAL A 357 -0.29 -13.46 18.26
C VAL A 357 0.34 -13.83 19.60
N ASN A 358 1.61 -13.49 19.81
CA ASN A 358 2.23 -13.64 21.13
C ASN A 358 1.61 -12.63 22.11
N GLY A 359 0.70 -13.10 22.97
CA GLY A 359 -0.09 -12.28 23.88
C GLY A 359 -1.57 -12.58 23.76
N GLN A 360 -2.40 -11.54 23.66
CA GLN A 360 -3.85 -11.65 23.65
C GLN A 360 -4.40 -11.61 22.21
N GLY A 361 -5.15 -12.63 21.80
CA GLY A 361 -5.94 -12.63 20.56
C GLY A 361 -5.24 -13.18 19.33
N THR A 362 -5.68 -12.69 18.18
CA THR A 362 -5.33 -13.17 16.83
C THR A 362 -4.93 -11.99 15.94
N GLN A 363 -4.36 -12.25 14.75
CA GLN A 363 -3.95 -11.18 13.84
C GLN A 363 -5.12 -10.24 13.46
N GLN A 364 -6.34 -10.73 13.23
CA GLN A 364 -7.50 -9.84 12.98
C GLN A 364 -7.71 -8.75 14.05
N ASP A 365 -7.30 -8.99 15.29
CA ASP A 365 -7.43 -8.04 16.39
C ASP A 365 -6.49 -6.84 16.29
N TYR A 366 -5.43 -6.95 15.48
CA TYR A 366 -4.35 -5.97 15.35
C TYR A 366 -4.13 -5.48 13.91
N TRP A 367 -4.69 -6.15 12.90
CA TRP A 367 -4.46 -5.83 11.48
C TRP A 367 -5.72 -5.35 10.72
N ASN A 368 -6.89 -5.36 11.36
CA ASN A 368 -8.15 -4.96 10.72
C ASN A 368 -8.54 -3.52 11.07
N PHE A 369 -8.16 -2.57 10.20
CA PHE A 369 -8.46 -1.15 10.40
C PHE A 369 -9.97 -0.86 10.43
N GLY A 370 -10.76 -1.56 9.60
CA GLY A 370 -12.21 -1.46 9.64
C GLY A 370 -12.76 -1.69 11.05
N THR A 371 -12.31 -2.74 11.75
CA THR A 371 -12.77 -3.03 13.12
C THR A 371 -12.46 -1.89 14.08
N PHE A 372 -11.34 -1.19 13.90
CA PHE A 372 -11.01 -0.03 14.71
C PHE A 372 -11.97 1.14 14.47
N ILE A 373 -12.42 1.34 13.23
CA ILE A 373 -13.47 2.33 12.91
C ILE A 373 -14.80 1.94 13.59
N ASP A 374 -15.21 0.68 13.51
CA ASP A 374 -16.49 0.23 14.09
C ASP A 374 -16.53 0.39 15.61
N ASN A 375 -15.36 0.25 16.27
CA ASN A 375 -15.22 0.48 17.71
C ASN A 375 -15.02 1.95 18.08
N ASN A 376 -15.03 2.87 17.10
CA ASN A 376 -14.77 4.30 17.30
C ASN A 376 -13.41 4.57 17.95
N TRP A 377 -12.36 3.88 17.48
CA TRP A 377 -10.98 3.98 17.98
C TRP A 377 -10.05 4.82 17.11
N VAL A 378 -10.52 5.36 15.98
CA VAL A 378 -9.68 6.15 15.07
C VAL A 378 -9.91 7.64 15.35
N HIS A 379 -8.93 8.30 15.94
CA HIS A 379 -8.97 9.70 16.38
C HIS A 379 -7.82 10.50 15.76
N PRO A 380 -7.93 10.87 14.48
CA PRO A 380 -6.89 11.66 13.83
C PRO A 380 -6.82 13.06 14.46
N GLY A 381 -5.66 13.42 15.03
CA GLY A 381 -5.40 14.77 15.54
C GLY A 381 -5.83 15.05 16.98
N SER A 382 -6.25 14.06 17.76
CA SER A 382 -6.68 14.26 19.16
C SER A 382 -5.54 14.32 20.18
N GLU A 383 -4.32 13.91 19.83
CA GLU A 383 -3.19 13.82 20.75
C GLU A 383 -1.93 14.49 20.21
N SER A 384 -1.38 15.45 20.95
CA SER A 384 0.02 15.83 20.80
C SER A 384 0.87 14.75 21.48
N VAL A 385 1.42 13.82 20.70
CA VAL A 385 2.28 12.78 21.25
C VAL A 385 3.73 13.29 21.24
N SER A 386 4.28 13.57 22.42
CA SER A 386 5.71 13.84 22.54
C SER A 386 6.48 12.54 22.40
N CYS A 387 7.02 12.36 21.20
CA CYS A 387 8.35 11.85 20.99
C CYS A 387 9.42 12.66 21.77
#